data_AF-A0A523VAZ6-F1
#
_entry.id   AF-A0A523VAZ6-F1
#
_cell.length_a   1.000
_cell.length_b   1.000
_cell.length_c   1.000
_cell.angle_alpha   90.00
_cell.angle_beta   90.00
_cell.angle_gamma   90.00
#
_symmetry.space_group_name_H-M   'P 1'
#
loop_
_entity.id
_entity.type
_entity.pdbx_description
1 polymer ?
#
loop_
_entity_poly.entity_id
_entity_poly.type
_entity_poly.pdbx_seq_one_letter_code
_entity_poly.pdbx_strand_id
1 'polypeptide(L)'
;RTRLLGRHQAHTILAAIAVGLSFHVPWEAILDAVEDIRPGKGRLQVLPGSGDSLLIDGSASCSPVTGLQALATLADYPARRRIAVLGDMAQLGGYAVEGHHQLGRAAAAFADLLVAKGRRASWIADGAKEAGMPCDQISVTYTARDATRRLRPQMQDGDVVLVTGGVESRMEEVVESLLADPADKARLVQREAGRPVLWAVRPDRPTWVEVDLEAVAHNVRQIKETVGPDVAVLAVLKADAYGHGAATVARTALNNGASHCGVASVNEAVRLRSAGIDAPILALGYTPAWLARDALRQDVSLTVYDADIARAFSRAATDLRRTARVHIKVDTGMGRLGLLPDQVVPFVEEIRNLPGLELEGIFSHFSVADDKDLAYTRRQLDRFRPVLDSLADIGINFRFVHCANSAAILRIPESHYSMVRLGLAMYGLQPSPNVTLPQGCRPALVWKTSIAQVKTLPKGSFVSYGNKYRTKKDERIAVIPVGYADGFRRAPTRWHSVLVRGERAPTVGTVCMDQTMINVSHIPSVRVGDEVVLIGPQGDDEI
;
A
#
# COMPACT_ATOMS: atom_id res chain seq x y z
N ARG A 1 10.42 -35.68 -28.99
CA ARG A 1 10.24 -35.17 -27.59
C ARG A 1 9.81 -33.70 -27.70
N THR A 2 9.40 -32.99 -26.64
CA THR A 2 9.11 -31.53 -26.73
C THR A 2 9.71 -30.78 -25.56
N ARG A 3 9.97 -29.47 -25.73
CA ARG A 3 10.49 -28.59 -24.67
C ARG A 3 9.41 -27.74 -24.00
N LEU A 4 8.14 -27.93 -24.36
CA LEU A 4 7.01 -27.32 -23.67
C LEU A 4 6.69 -28.09 -22.38
N LEU A 5 6.40 -27.35 -21.30
CA LEU A 5 6.08 -27.95 -20.00
C LEU A 5 4.56 -28.08 -19.76
N GLY A 6 4.19 -29.18 -19.11
CA GLY A 6 2.83 -29.44 -18.62
C GLY A 6 1.98 -30.30 -19.55
N ARG A 7 1.15 -31.18 -18.95
CA ARG A 7 0.27 -32.11 -19.67
C ARG A 7 -0.70 -31.42 -20.62
N HIS A 8 -1.14 -30.21 -20.28
CA HIS A 8 -2.04 -29.39 -21.08
C HIS A 8 -1.49 -29.07 -22.48
N GLN A 9 -0.16 -29.07 -22.65
CA GLN A 9 0.48 -28.83 -23.96
C GLN A 9 0.30 -29.99 -24.94
N ALA A 10 0.01 -31.21 -24.46
CA ALA A 10 -0.24 -32.35 -25.32
C ALA A 10 -1.40 -32.08 -26.29
N HIS A 11 -2.48 -31.45 -25.82
CA HIS A 11 -3.61 -31.09 -26.67
C HIS A 11 -3.23 -30.04 -27.72
N THR A 12 -2.45 -29.02 -27.35
CA THR A 12 -1.96 -27.99 -28.28
C THR A 12 -1.06 -28.60 -29.36
N ILE A 13 -0.15 -29.49 -28.97
CA ILE A 13 0.76 -30.18 -29.89
C ILE A 13 -0.02 -31.10 -30.83
N LEU A 14 -0.96 -31.91 -30.31
CA LEU A 14 -1.80 -32.79 -31.13
C LEU A 14 -2.66 -32.00 -32.12
N ALA A 15 -3.20 -30.85 -31.72
CA ALA A 15 -3.92 -29.95 -32.62
C ALA A 15 -3.01 -29.38 -33.71
N ALA A 16 -1.81 -28.93 -33.36
CA ALA A 16 -0.82 -28.43 -34.33
C ALA A 16 -0.39 -29.50 -35.33
N ILE A 17 -0.17 -30.74 -34.85
CA ILE A 17 0.11 -31.91 -35.70
C ILE A 17 -1.05 -32.16 -36.67
N ALA A 18 -2.29 -32.17 -36.18
CA ALA A 18 -3.47 -32.37 -37.02
C ALA A 18 -3.61 -31.30 -38.12
N VAL A 19 -3.34 -30.04 -37.78
CA VAL A 19 -3.29 -28.93 -38.75
C VAL A 19 -2.17 -29.17 -39.77
N GLY A 20 -0.95 -29.47 -39.33
CA GLY A 20 0.17 -29.74 -40.24
C GLY A 20 -0.13 -30.85 -41.24
N LEU A 21 -0.71 -31.96 -40.77
CA LEU A 21 -1.16 -33.07 -41.62
C LEU A 21 -2.24 -32.64 -42.61
N SER A 22 -3.21 -31.83 -42.18
CA SER A 22 -4.27 -31.29 -43.05
C SER A 22 -3.75 -30.37 -44.16
N PHE A 23 -2.60 -29.73 -43.95
CA PHE A 23 -1.92 -28.90 -44.94
C PHE A 23 -0.79 -29.63 -45.67
N HIS A 24 -0.73 -30.97 -45.56
CA HIS A 24 0.26 -31.82 -46.21
C HIS A 24 1.72 -31.48 -45.87
N VAL A 25 1.98 -30.96 -44.66
CA VAL A 25 3.34 -30.81 -44.14
C VAL A 25 3.92 -32.22 -43.89
N PRO A 26 5.14 -32.55 -44.38
CA PRO A 26 5.75 -33.86 -44.14
C PRO A 26 5.84 -34.19 -42.65
N TRP A 27 5.61 -35.46 -42.30
CA TRP A 27 5.57 -35.92 -40.91
C TRP A 27 6.86 -35.61 -40.15
N GLU A 28 8.00 -35.80 -40.80
CA GLU A 28 9.33 -35.52 -40.25
C GLU A 28 9.48 -34.03 -39.92
N ALA A 29 9.03 -33.13 -40.80
CA ALA A 29 9.07 -31.70 -40.57
C ALA A 29 8.15 -31.26 -39.41
N ILE A 30 7.01 -31.94 -39.21
CA ILE A 30 6.14 -31.72 -38.06
C ILE A 30 6.85 -32.14 -36.77
N LEU A 31 7.48 -33.32 -36.75
CA LEU A 31 8.19 -33.82 -35.58
C LEU A 31 9.37 -32.93 -35.20
N ASP A 32 10.17 -32.51 -36.18
CA ASP A 32 11.29 -31.59 -35.98
C ASP A 32 10.79 -30.27 -35.36
N ALA A 33 9.69 -29.70 -35.89
CA ALA A 33 9.10 -28.48 -35.34
C ALA A 33 8.60 -28.66 -33.89
N VAL A 34 8.00 -29.81 -33.56
CA VAL A 34 7.52 -30.12 -32.19
C VAL A 34 8.67 -30.32 -31.20
N GLU A 35 9.81 -30.83 -31.67
CA GLU A 35 11.02 -30.99 -30.86
C GLU A 35 11.78 -29.66 -30.65
N ASP A 36 11.74 -28.80 -31.66
CA ASP A 36 12.42 -27.50 -31.67
C ASP A 36 11.61 -26.33 -31.13
N ILE A 37 10.30 -26.48 -30.95
CA ILE A 37 9.49 -25.44 -30.33
C ILE A 37 10.02 -25.11 -28.92
N ARG A 38 10.02 -23.81 -28.59
CA ARG A 38 10.37 -23.28 -27.28
C ARG A 38 9.16 -22.57 -26.70
N PRO A 39 8.97 -22.59 -25.37
CA PRO A 39 7.96 -21.74 -24.75
C PRO A 39 8.27 -20.27 -25.07
N GLY A 40 7.22 -19.50 -25.36
CA GLY A 40 7.34 -18.04 -25.43
C GLY A 40 7.69 -17.45 -24.05
N LYS A 41 8.15 -16.20 -24.04
CA LYS A 41 8.45 -15.47 -22.80
C LYS A 41 7.23 -15.49 -21.87
N GLY A 42 7.43 -15.86 -20.60
CA GLY A 42 6.37 -15.98 -19.60
C GLY A 42 5.35 -17.11 -19.81
N ARG A 43 5.64 -18.11 -20.66
CA ARG A 43 4.77 -19.27 -20.94
C ARG A 43 5.35 -20.58 -20.39
N LEU A 44 5.56 -20.63 -19.08
CA LEU A 44 6.18 -21.76 -18.35
C LEU A 44 7.59 -22.08 -18.87
N GLN A 45 8.36 -21.05 -19.21
CA GLN A 45 9.77 -21.22 -19.55
C GLN A 45 10.59 -21.46 -18.28
N VAL A 46 11.61 -22.31 -18.36
CA VAL A 46 12.52 -22.56 -17.23
C VAL A 46 13.71 -21.63 -17.32
N LEU A 47 13.97 -20.89 -16.24
CA LEU A 47 15.08 -19.96 -16.10
C LEU A 47 15.93 -20.33 -14.87
N PRO A 48 17.25 -20.13 -14.91
CA PRO A 48 18.08 -20.20 -13.70
C PRO A 48 17.67 -19.12 -12.68
N GLY A 49 17.35 -19.54 -11.47
CA GLY A 49 17.05 -18.65 -10.34
C GLY A 49 18.27 -18.43 -9.45
N SER A 50 18.19 -17.47 -8.53
CA SER A 50 19.24 -17.19 -7.55
C SER A 50 19.60 -18.45 -6.74
N GLY A 51 20.91 -18.66 -6.49
CA GLY A 51 21.42 -19.93 -5.96
C GLY A 51 21.32 -21.04 -7.01
N ASP A 52 21.15 -22.30 -6.58
CA ASP A 52 20.89 -23.43 -7.49
C ASP A 52 19.38 -23.69 -7.66
N SER A 53 18.56 -22.64 -7.70
CA SER A 53 17.11 -22.75 -7.89
C SER A 53 16.70 -22.67 -9.37
N LEU A 54 15.50 -23.19 -9.69
CA LEU A 54 14.90 -23.08 -11.01
C LEU A 54 13.61 -22.27 -10.95
N LEU A 55 13.42 -21.35 -11.88
CA LEU A 55 12.20 -20.57 -12.03
C LEU A 55 11.38 -21.12 -13.19
N ILE A 56 10.12 -21.46 -12.95
CA ILE A 56 9.12 -21.69 -13.99
C ILE A 56 8.37 -20.37 -14.20
N ASP A 57 8.74 -19.64 -15.24
CA ASP A 57 8.18 -18.33 -15.56
C ASP A 57 6.88 -18.46 -16.36
N GLY A 58 5.76 -18.32 -15.64
CA GLY A 58 4.39 -18.22 -16.15
C GLY A 58 3.81 -16.81 -16.03
N SER A 59 4.65 -15.76 -16.08
CA SER A 59 4.27 -14.37 -15.79
C SER A 59 3.50 -13.65 -16.91
N ALA A 60 3.34 -14.26 -18.09
CA ALA A 60 2.72 -13.60 -19.24
C ALA A 60 1.24 -13.26 -19.02
N SER A 61 0.48 -14.18 -18.42
CA SER A 61 -0.94 -14.02 -18.10
C SER A 61 -1.45 -15.26 -17.34
N CYS A 62 -2.44 -15.09 -16.47
CA CYS A 62 -3.07 -16.19 -15.76
C CYS A 62 -4.59 -15.99 -15.64
N SER A 63 -5.34 -17.04 -15.98
CA SER A 63 -6.73 -17.27 -15.57
C SER A 63 -6.78 -18.45 -14.58
N PRO A 64 -7.90 -18.71 -13.89
CA PRO A 64 -8.00 -19.85 -12.98
C PRO A 64 -7.60 -21.17 -13.64
N VAL A 65 -8.06 -21.43 -14.87
CA VAL A 65 -7.72 -22.66 -15.61
C VAL A 65 -6.22 -22.76 -15.89
N THR A 66 -5.60 -21.70 -16.42
CA THR A 66 -4.17 -21.75 -16.76
C THR A 66 -3.30 -21.77 -15.52
N GLY A 67 -3.73 -21.13 -14.43
CA GLY A 67 -3.04 -21.15 -13.14
C GLY A 67 -3.05 -22.54 -12.50
N LEU A 68 -4.19 -23.24 -12.54
CA LEU A 68 -4.28 -24.64 -12.11
C LEU A 68 -3.38 -25.54 -12.96
N GLN A 69 -3.33 -25.33 -14.28
CA GLN A 69 -2.42 -26.07 -15.17
C GLN A 69 -0.94 -25.79 -14.87
N ALA A 70 -0.60 -24.54 -14.54
CA ALA A 70 0.75 -24.16 -14.15
C ALA A 70 1.17 -24.81 -12.81
N LEU A 71 0.27 -24.83 -11.82
CA LEU A 71 0.49 -25.50 -10.54
C LEU A 71 0.61 -27.02 -10.70
N ALA A 72 -0.23 -27.64 -11.54
CA ALA A 72 -0.09 -29.05 -11.88
C ALA A 72 1.25 -29.34 -12.59
N THR A 73 1.72 -28.40 -13.42
CA THR A 73 3.05 -28.50 -14.05
C THR A 73 4.17 -28.43 -13.02
N LEU A 74 4.05 -27.57 -12.01
CA LEU A 74 4.98 -27.52 -10.87
C LEU A 74 4.98 -28.84 -10.07
N ALA A 75 3.80 -29.44 -9.85
CA ALA A 75 3.68 -30.72 -9.17
C ALA A 75 4.42 -31.84 -9.90
N ASP A 76 4.23 -31.92 -11.23
CA ASP A 76 4.86 -32.92 -12.10
C ASP A 76 6.37 -32.67 -12.31
N TYR A 77 6.86 -31.45 -12.08
CA TYR A 77 8.26 -31.11 -12.31
C TYR A 77 9.17 -31.71 -11.20
N PRO A 78 10.32 -32.32 -11.54
CA PRO A 78 11.27 -32.82 -10.57
C PRO A 78 11.79 -31.67 -9.68
N ALA A 79 11.46 -31.72 -8.40
CA ALA A 79 11.81 -30.69 -7.44
C ALA A 79 12.04 -31.31 -6.06
N ARG A 80 13.03 -30.80 -5.32
CA ARG A 80 13.19 -31.12 -3.89
C ARG A 80 12.08 -30.45 -3.08
N ARG A 81 11.78 -29.20 -3.42
CA ARG A 81 10.75 -28.36 -2.81
C ARG A 81 10.13 -27.48 -3.89
N ARG A 82 8.82 -27.30 -3.81
CA ARG A 82 7.99 -26.57 -4.76
C ARG A 82 7.48 -25.28 -4.13
N ILE A 83 7.70 -24.17 -4.81
CA ILE A 83 7.27 -22.85 -4.33
C ILE A 83 6.34 -22.23 -5.37
N ALA A 84 5.20 -21.72 -4.92
CA ALA A 84 4.26 -20.98 -5.76
C ALA A 84 4.27 -19.50 -5.42
N VAL A 85 4.55 -18.66 -6.42
CA VAL A 85 4.39 -17.20 -6.34
C VAL A 85 3.24 -16.80 -7.25
N LEU A 86 2.11 -16.41 -6.65
CA LEU A 86 0.83 -16.24 -7.34
C LEU A 86 0.36 -14.79 -7.28
N GLY A 87 0.13 -14.19 -8.44
CA GLY A 87 -0.42 -12.85 -8.60
C GLY A 87 -1.94 -12.82 -8.79
N ASP A 88 -2.54 -11.65 -8.57
CA ASP A 88 -3.95 -11.39 -8.90
C ASP A 88 -4.33 -11.83 -10.34
N MET A 89 -5.52 -12.40 -10.52
CA MET A 89 -6.09 -12.68 -11.84
C MET A 89 -7.10 -11.59 -12.21
N ALA A 90 -6.92 -10.99 -13.39
CA ALA A 90 -7.76 -9.91 -13.90
C ALA A 90 -9.05 -10.44 -14.56
N GLN A 91 -10.02 -9.56 -14.78
CA GLN A 91 -11.21 -9.80 -15.62
C GLN A 91 -12.15 -10.97 -15.20
N LEU A 92 -12.11 -11.40 -13.94
CA LEU A 92 -12.97 -12.50 -13.46
C LEU A 92 -14.40 -12.07 -13.05
N GLY A 93 -14.70 -10.77 -12.99
CA GLY A 93 -16.00 -10.27 -12.54
C GLY A 93 -16.39 -10.83 -11.17
N GLY A 94 -17.64 -11.29 -11.03
CA GLY A 94 -18.15 -11.91 -9.80
C GLY A 94 -17.45 -13.23 -9.42
N TYR A 95 -16.74 -13.88 -10.35
CA TYR A 95 -15.97 -15.10 -10.07
C TYR A 95 -14.59 -14.81 -9.46
N ALA A 96 -14.24 -13.54 -9.20
CA ALA A 96 -12.91 -13.19 -8.74
C ALA A 96 -12.55 -13.87 -7.40
N VAL A 97 -13.44 -13.89 -6.41
CA VAL A 97 -13.15 -14.53 -5.11
C VAL A 97 -12.91 -16.03 -5.29
N GLU A 98 -13.88 -16.75 -5.86
CA GLU A 98 -13.78 -18.20 -6.06
C GLU A 98 -12.59 -18.59 -6.95
N GLY A 99 -12.34 -17.85 -8.02
CA GLY A 99 -11.19 -18.11 -8.89
C GLY A 99 -9.85 -18.00 -8.14
N HIS A 100 -9.68 -17.01 -7.25
CA HIS A 100 -8.47 -16.87 -6.44
C HIS A 100 -8.40 -17.93 -5.33
N HIS A 101 -9.52 -18.26 -4.70
CA HIS A 101 -9.57 -19.36 -3.71
C HIS A 101 -9.20 -20.70 -4.36
N GLN A 102 -9.67 -21.00 -5.57
CA GLN A 102 -9.29 -22.21 -6.30
C GLN A 102 -7.78 -22.31 -6.51
N LEU A 103 -7.14 -21.19 -6.88
CA LEU A 103 -5.70 -21.15 -7.04
C LEU A 103 -4.95 -21.37 -5.72
N GLY A 104 -5.47 -20.79 -4.63
CA GLY A 104 -4.97 -21.03 -3.26
C GLY A 104 -5.09 -22.49 -2.82
N ARG A 105 -6.26 -23.11 -3.01
CA ARG A 105 -6.50 -24.53 -2.70
C ARG A 105 -5.58 -25.45 -3.49
N ALA A 106 -5.35 -25.15 -4.76
CA ALA A 106 -4.40 -25.91 -5.58
C ALA A 106 -2.95 -25.69 -5.15
N ALA A 107 -2.57 -24.48 -4.75
CA ALA A 107 -1.23 -24.23 -4.20
C ALA A 107 -0.98 -25.05 -2.93
N ALA A 108 -1.96 -25.15 -2.02
CA ALA A 108 -1.87 -25.99 -0.84
C ALA A 108 -1.64 -27.48 -1.15
N ALA A 109 -2.13 -27.97 -2.28
CA ALA A 109 -1.95 -29.35 -2.71
C ALA A 109 -0.60 -29.62 -3.40
N PHE A 110 0.01 -28.59 -4.01
CA PHE A 110 1.13 -28.77 -4.95
C PHE A 110 2.41 -28.01 -4.60
N ALA A 111 2.37 -27.10 -3.62
CA ALA A 111 3.50 -26.30 -3.21
C ALA A 111 3.74 -26.39 -1.69
N ASP A 112 5.01 -26.37 -1.30
CA ASP A 112 5.47 -26.35 0.09
C ASP A 112 5.54 -24.91 0.66
N LEU A 113 5.47 -23.90 -0.21
CA LEU A 113 5.45 -22.48 0.16
C LEU A 113 4.62 -21.68 -0.84
N LEU A 114 3.82 -20.75 -0.32
CA LEU A 114 2.98 -19.85 -1.11
C LEU A 114 3.32 -18.39 -0.81
N VAL A 115 3.64 -17.63 -1.84
CA VAL A 115 3.73 -16.17 -1.81
C VAL A 115 2.68 -15.57 -2.74
N ALA A 116 1.60 -15.05 -2.19
CA ALA A 116 0.56 -14.37 -2.94
C ALA A 116 0.86 -12.86 -3.05
N LYS A 117 0.78 -12.29 -4.25
CA LYS A 117 1.09 -10.88 -4.54
C LYS A 117 -0.12 -10.16 -5.16
N GLY A 118 -0.56 -9.07 -4.52
CA GLY A 118 -1.54 -8.14 -5.10
C GLY A 118 -2.69 -7.80 -4.16
N ARG A 119 -3.69 -7.08 -4.68
CA ARG A 119 -4.86 -6.63 -3.90
C ARG A 119 -5.75 -7.80 -3.50
N ARG A 120 -5.74 -8.87 -4.29
CA ARG A 120 -6.53 -10.10 -4.09
C ARG A 120 -5.69 -11.24 -3.54
N ALA A 121 -4.43 -10.98 -3.17
CA ALA A 121 -3.54 -11.96 -2.58
C ALA A 121 -4.10 -12.60 -1.30
N SER A 122 -4.90 -11.87 -0.52
CA SER A 122 -5.59 -12.43 0.65
C SER A 122 -6.56 -13.54 0.26
N TRP A 123 -7.29 -13.42 -0.86
CA TRP A 123 -8.22 -14.47 -1.31
C TRP A 123 -7.49 -15.74 -1.74
N ILE A 124 -6.31 -15.61 -2.34
CA ILE A 124 -5.44 -16.76 -2.64
C ILE A 124 -4.97 -17.41 -1.33
N ALA A 125 -4.49 -16.60 -0.38
CA ALA A 125 -4.04 -17.07 0.92
C ALA A 125 -5.17 -17.75 1.72
N ASP A 126 -6.38 -17.21 1.69
CA ASP A 126 -7.53 -17.76 2.41
C ASP A 126 -7.95 -19.10 1.80
N GLY A 127 -7.99 -19.23 0.47
CA GLY A 127 -8.20 -20.52 -0.19
C GLY A 127 -7.13 -21.56 0.18
N ALA A 128 -5.87 -21.16 0.34
CA ALA A 128 -4.80 -22.07 0.77
C ALA A 128 -4.96 -22.51 2.23
N LYS A 129 -5.33 -21.59 3.13
CA LYS A 129 -5.62 -21.90 4.55
C LYS A 129 -6.82 -22.83 4.68
N GLU A 130 -7.89 -22.59 3.91
CA GLU A 130 -9.09 -23.45 3.86
C GLU A 130 -8.74 -24.88 3.45
N ALA A 131 -7.76 -25.06 2.57
CA ALA A 131 -7.24 -26.37 2.16
C ALA A 131 -6.19 -26.96 3.12
N GLY A 132 -5.91 -26.31 4.26
CA GLY A 132 -5.03 -26.84 5.30
C GLY A 132 -3.55 -26.50 5.16
N MET A 133 -3.17 -25.57 4.28
CA MET A 133 -1.78 -25.10 4.22
C MET A 133 -1.42 -24.31 5.50
N PRO A 134 -0.32 -24.66 6.20
CA PRO A 134 0.11 -23.97 7.41
C PRO A 134 0.32 -22.47 7.19
N CYS A 135 -0.17 -21.64 8.12
CA CYS A 135 -0.11 -20.17 8.00
C CYS A 135 1.32 -19.63 7.89
N ASP A 136 2.31 -20.30 8.48
CA ASP A 136 3.74 -19.93 8.39
C ASP A 136 4.35 -20.18 7.00
N GLN A 137 3.70 -21.02 6.19
CA GLN A 137 4.06 -21.30 4.79
C GLN A 137 3.34 -20.37 3.79
N ILE A 138 2.45 -19.49 4.26
CA ILE A 138 1.68 -18.58 3.41
C ILE A 138 2.14 -17.14 3.66
N SER A 139 2.40 -16.40 2.59
CA SER A 139 2.76 -14.99 2.66
C SER A 139 1.91 -14.15 1.73
N VAL A 140 1.33 -13.08 2.26
CA VAL A 140 0.58 -12.08 1.49
C VAL A 140 1.44 -10.83 1.32
N THR A 141 1.69 -10.45 0.08
CA THR A 141 2.49 -9.29 -0.31
C THR A 141 1.74 -8.46 -1.36
N TYR A 142 2.21 -7.23 -1.63
CA TYR A 142 1.52 -6.31 -2.54
C TYR A 142 2.41 -5.81 -3.68
N THR A 143 3.72 -5.66 -3.43
CA THR A 143 4.72 -5.24 -4.41
C THR A 143 5.55 -6.42 -4.88
N ALA A 144 6.18 -6.30 -6.06
CA ALA A 144 7.07 -7.36 -6.55
C ALA A 144 8.28 -7.53 -5.61
N ARG A 145 8.80 -6.41 -5.12
CA ARG A 145 9.91 -6.39 -4.16
C ARG A 145 9.55 -7.03 -2.82
N ASP A 146 8.33 -6.84 -2.32
CA ASP A 146 7.87 -7.48 -1.09
C ASP A 146 7.83 -9.01 -1.26
N ALA A 147 7.29 -9.49 -2.39
CA ALA A 147 7.25 -10.91 -2.71
C ALA A 147 8.66 -11.51 -2.73
N THR A 148 9.59 -10.89 -3.46
CA THR A 148 10.99 -11.32 -3.53
C THR A 148 11.66 -11.29 -2.17
N ARG A 149 11.50 -10.22 -1.39
CA ARG A 149 12.14 -10.07 -0.08
C ARG A 149 11.64 -11.10 0.93
N ARG A 150 10.36 -11.48 0.85
CA ARG A 150 9.79 -12.54 1.69
C ARG A 150 10.25 -13.92 1.24
N LEU A 151 10.39 -14.16 -0.06
CA LEU A 151 10.75 -15.45 -0.62
C LEU A 151 12.25 -15.75 -0.51
N ARG A 152 13.11 -14.83 -0.95
CA ARG A 152 14.55 -15.05 -1.12
C ARG A 152 15.27 -15.65 0.11
N PRO A 153 15.00 -15.22 1.36
CA PRO A 153 15.63 -15.83 2.54
C PRO A 153 15.19 -17.27 2.84
N GLN A 154 14.08 -17.72 2.27
CA GLN A 154 13.52 -19.06 2.46
C GLN A 154 13.90 -20.04 1.33
N MET A 155 14.52 -19.53 0.26
CA MET A 155 14.94 -20.34 -0.88
C MET A 155 16.15 -21.19 -0.53
N GLN A 156 16.16 -22.41 -1.04
CA GLN A 156 17.22 -23.41 -0.87
C GLN A 156 17.67 -23.93 -2.24
N ASP A 157 18.86 -24.52 -2.29
CA ASP A 157 19.37 -25.15 -3.51
C ASP A 157 18.47 -26.31 -3.95
N GLY A 158 18.13 -26.34 -5.24
CA GLY A 158 17.19 -27.30 -5.82
C GLY A 158 15.71 -26.95 -5.64
N ASP A 159 15.37 -25.77 -5.11
CA ASP A 159 14.01 -25.26 -5.12
C ASP A 159 13.53 -24.99 -6.56
N VAL A 160 12.26 -25.30 -6.82
CA VAL A 160 11.59 -24.95 -8.07
C VAL A 160 10.47 -23.97 -7.78
N VAL A 161 10.57 -22.77 -8.34
CA VAL A 161 9.66 -21.65 -8.09
C VAL A 161 8.80 -21.39 -9.32
N LEU A 162 7.49 -21.65 -9.21
CA LEU A 162 6.52 -21.20 -10.20
C LEU A 162 6.15 -19.74 -9.92
N VAL A 163 6.25 -18.89 -10.94
CA VAL A 163 5.79 -17.50 -10.85
C VAL A 163 4.70 -17.27 -11.90
N THR A 164 3.46 -17.00 -11.45
CA THR A 164 2.35 -16.76 -12.37
C THR A 164 1.34 -15.75 -11.82
N GLY A 165 0.64 -15.05 -12.69
CA GLY A 165 -0.38 -14.07 -12.33
C GLY A 165 -0.96 -13.40 -13.57
N GLY A 166 -2.01 -12.61 -13.38
CA GLY A 166 -2.59 -11.80 -14.44
C GLY A 166 -1.56 -10.82 -15.02
N VAL A 167 -1.85 -10.34 -16.23
CA VAL A 167 -1.00 -9.35 -16.93
C VAL A 167 -0.74 -8.13 -16.03
N GLU A 168 -1.75 -7.70 -15.28
CA GLU A 168 -1.70 -6.51 -14.42
C GLU A 168 -0.87 -6.72 -13.15
N SER A 169 -0.61 -7.97 -12.76
CA SER A 169 0.15 -8.28 -11.55
C SER A 169 1.65 -8.06 -11.70
N ARG A 170 2.14 -7.83 -12.93
CA ARG A 170 3.56 -7.55 -13.21
C ARG A 170 4.49 -8.61 -12.61
N MET A 171 4.11 -9.88 -12.70
CA MET A 171 4.85 -10.98 -12.07
C MET A 171 6.25 -11.18 -12.67
N GLU A 172 6.49 -10.70 -13.88
CA GLU A 172 7.80 -10.63 -14.51
C GLU A 172 8.82 -9.86 -13.67
N GLU A 173 8.39 -8.87 -12.88
CA GLU A 173 9.27 -8.12 -11.98
C GLU A 173 9.75 -8.98 -10.80
N VAL A 174 8.91 -9.94 -10.36
CA VAL A 174 9.31 -10.94 -9.37
C VAL A 174 10.30 -11.93 -9.99
N VAL A 175 10.04 -12.40 -11.21
CA VAL A 175 10.97 -13.28 -11.93
C VAL A 175 12.32 -12.60 -12.13
N GLU A 176 12.33 -11.37 -12.64
CA GLU A 176 13.54 -10.55 -12.83
C GLU A 176 14.36 -10.45 -11.56
N SER A 177 13.67 -10.16 -10.44
CA SER A 177 14.31 -10.01 -9.13
C SER A 177 14.84 -11.33 -8.57
N LEU A 178 14.53 -12.48 -9.16
CA LEU A 178 14.94 -13.81 -8.72
C LEU A 178 15.92 -14.49 -9.68
N LEU A 179 16.24 -13.91 -10.84
CA LEU A 179 17.19 -14.50 -11.80
C LEU A 179 18.56 -14.75 -11.17
N ALA A 180 19.25 -15.79 -11.65
CA ALA A 180 20.66 -16.04 -11.33
C ALA A 180 21.57 -15.00 -12.01
N ASP A 181 21.34 -14.76 -13.30
CA ASP A 181 22.06 -13.81 -14.12
C ASP A 181 21.13 -12.66 -14.55
N PRO A 182 21.42 -11.40 -14.21
CA PRO A 182 20.67 -10.25 -14.69
C PRO A 182 20.52 -10.16 -16.22
N ALA A 183 21.44 -10.74 -17.00
CA ALA A 183 21.36 -10.76 -18.47
C ALA A 183 20.15 -11.57 -18.99
N ASP A 184 19.67 -12.55 -18.23
CA ASP A 184 18.49 -13.33 -18.59
C ASP A 184 17.19 -12.50 -18.58
N LYS A 185 17.22 -11.25 -18.10
CA LYS A 185 16.11 -10.29 -18.23
C LYS A 185 15.59 -10.16 -19.67
N ALA A 186 16.48 -10.29 -20.67
CA ALA A 186 16.09 -10.26 -22.08
C ALA A 186 15.08 -11.36 -22.47
N ARG A 187 14.99 -12.44 -21.69
CA ARG A 187 14.07 -13.57 -21.87
C ARG A 187 12.71 -13.37 -21.21
N LEU A 188 12.52 -12.30 -20.44
CA LEU A 188 11.25 -11.99 -19.79
C LEU A 188 10.30 -11.22 -20.72
N VAL A 189 9.01 -11.28 -20.40
CA VAL A 189 8.00 -10.48 -21.08
C VAL A 189 8.34 -9.00 -20.86
N GLN A 190 8.59 -8.26 -21.94
CA GLN A 190 8.81 -6.83 -21.85
C GLN A 190 7.47 -6.10 -21.92
N ARG A 191 7.18 -5.29 -20.91
CA ARG A 191 6.00 -4.43 -20.86
C ARG A 191 6.44 -2.99 -20.69
N GLU A 192 5.88 -2.08 -21.48
CA GLU A 192 6.16 -0.66 -21.34
C GLU A 192 5.77 -0.19 -19.92
N ALA A 193 6.66 0.55 -19.27
CA ALA A 193 6.51 1.04 -17.90
C ALA A 193 5.44 2.14 -17.74
N GLY A 194 4.69 2.47 -18.80
CA GLY A 194 3.82 3.64 -18.84
C GLY A 194 2.43 3.42 -19.44
N ARG A 195 2.03 2.19 -19.80
CA ARG A 195 0.61 1.97 -20.13
C ARG A 195 -0.17 1.94 -18.82
N PRO A 196 -1.06 2.90 -18.55
CA PRO A 196 -1.93 2.81 -17.39
C PRO A 196 -2.67 1.48 -17.51
N VAL A 197 -2.55 0.68 -16.46
CA VAL A 197 -3.43 -0.46 -16.28
C VAL A 197 -4.83 0.14 -16.17
N LEU A 198 -5.59 0.08 -17.26
CA LEU A 198 -7.03 0.31 -17.24
C LEU A 198 -7.61 -0.80 -16.38
N TRP A 199 -7.70 -0.55 -15.08
CA TRP A 199 -8.52 -1.39 -14.24
C TRP A 199 -9.92 -1.35 -14.88
N ALA A 200 -10.39 -2.51 -15.35
CA ALA A 200 -11.82 -2.71 -15.55
C ALA A 200 -12.45 -3.20 -14.23
N VAL A 201 -11.95 -2.75 -13.09
CA VAL A 201 -12.70 -2.80 -11.84
C VAL A 201 -13.77 -1.72 -11.94
N ARG A 202 -14.85 -1.95 -12.69
CA ARG A 202 -15.99 -1.01 -12.67
C ARG A 202 -16.32 -0.73 -11.21
N PRO A 203 -15.99 0.46 -10.67
CA PRO A 203 -16.13 0.66 -9.26
C PRO A 203 -17.64 0.79 -9.03
N ASP A 204 -18.11 0.35 -7.87
CA ASP A 204 -19.55 0.38 -7.58
C ASP A 204 -20.11 1.81 -7.67
N ARG A 205 -19.24 2.83 -7.53
CA ARG A 205 -19.47 4.19 -7.99
C ARG A 205 -18.49 4.61 -9.09
N PRO A 206 -18.91 5.50 -10.00
CA PRO A 206 -18.06 6.12 -11.03
C PRO A 206 -17.01 7.10 -10.48
N THR A 207 -16.75 7.13 -9.17
CA THR A 207 -15.76 7.98 -8.50
C THR A 207 -14.93 7.09 -7.59
N TRP A 208 -13.61 7.12 -7.74
CA TRP A 208 -12.70 6.19 -7.08
C TRP A 208 -11.33 6.81 -6.83
N VAL A 209 -10.58 6.21 -5.92
CA VAL A 209 -9.19 6.56 -5.60
C VAL A 209 -8.28 5.41 -6.05
N GLU A 210 -7.22 5.76 -6.78
CA GLU A 210 -6.11 4.87 -7.11
C GLU A 210 -4.96 5.12 -6.13
N VAL A 211 -4.44 4.05 -5.53
CA VAL A 211 -3.30 4.11 -4.60
C VAL A 211 -2.15 3.28 -5.14
N ASP A 212 -1.05 3.95 -5.47
CA ASP A 212 0.21 3.34 -5.90
C ASP A 212 1.02 2.87 -4.68
N LEU A 213 0.97 1.57 -4.42
CA LEU A 213 1.72 0.95 -3.32
C LEU A 213 3.22 0.86 -3.60
N GLU A 214 3.65 0.90 -4.87
CA GLU A 214 5.08 0.98 -5.20
C GLU A 214 5.62 2.37 -4.86
N ALA A 215 4.83 3.43 -5.05
CA ALA A 215 5.17 4.77 -4.57
C ALA A 215 5.33 4.78 -3.04
N VAL A 216 4.33 4.26 -2.31
CA VAL A 216 4.40 4.15 -0.84
C VAL A 216 5.64 3.37 -0.41
N ALA A 217 5.88 2.20 -1.01
CA ALA A 217 7.03 1.36 -0.71
C ALA A 217 8.36 2.08 -0.97
N HIS A 218 8.47 2.80 -2.09
CA HIS A 218 9.64 3.61 -2.42
C HIS A 218 9.86 4.72 -1.41
N ASN A 219 8.83 5.51 -1.10
CA ASN A 219 8.90 6.62 -0.16
C ASN A 219 9.33 6.16 1.24
N VAL A 220 8.79 5.04 1.74
CA VAL A 220 9.18 4.48 3.05
C VAL A 220 10.65 4.07 3.07
N ARG A 221 11.14 3.42 2.00
CA ARG A 221 12.56 3.03 1.90
C ARG A 221 13.49 4.22 1.90
N GLN A 222 13.17 5.26 1.13
CA GLN A 222 13.98 6.49 1.10
C GLN A 222 14.08 7.13 2.48
N ILE A 223 12.98 7.16 3.23
CA ILE A 223 13.00 7.67 4.60
C ILE A 223 13.79 6.74 5.53
N LYS A 224 13.63 5.41 5.40
CA LYS A 224 14.40 4.45 6.21
C LYS A 224 15.90 4.56 5.94
N GLU A 225 16.30 4.76 4.69
CA GLU A 225 17.69 5.03 4.30
C GLU A 225 18.19 6.35 4.91
N THR A 226 17.36 7.39 4.93
CA THR A 226 17.69 8.70 5.53
C THR A 226 17.95 8.62 7.03
N VAL A 227 17.12 7.88 7.79
CA VAL A 227 17.23 7.81 9.26
C VAL A 227 18.17 6.70 9.75
N GLY A 228 18.58 5.79 8.87
CA GLY A 228 19.49 4.69 9.19
C GLY A 228 18.83 3.45 9.78
N PRO A 229 19.58 2.33 9.88
CA PRO A 229 19.06 1.02 10.27
C PRO A 229 18.57 0.97 11.73
N ASP A 230 19.21 1.70 12.64
CA ASP A 230 18.97 1.61 14.08
C ASP A 230 17.76 2.43 14.56
N VAL A 231 17.28 3.36 13.72
CA VAL A 231 16.12 4.22 14.06
C VAL A 231 14.83 3.53 13.63
N ALA A 232 13.93 3.28 14.57
CA ALA A 232 12.62 2.71 14.27
C ALA A 232 11.76 3.72 13.47
N VAL A 233 10.97 3.23 12.53
CA VAL A 233 10.03 4.06 11.76
C VAL A 233 8.60 3.67 12.16
N LEU A 234 7.90 4.62 12.79
CA LEU A 234 6.47 4.54 13.07
C LEU A 234 5.70 5.06 11.85
N ALA A 235 5.11 4.15 11.07
CA ALA A 235 4.23 4.52 9.95
C ALA A 235 2.91 5.08 10.49
N VAL A 236 2.64 6.36 10.25
CA VAL A 236 1.46 7.05 10.77
C VAL A 236 0.28 6.83 9.81
N LEU A 237 -0.67 6.00 10.25
CA LEU A 237 -1.80 5.47 9.48
C LEU A 237 -3.16 6.01 9.95
N LYS A 238 -3.16 7.04 10.81
CA LYS A 238 -4.39 7.70 11.26
C LYS A 238 -5.23 8.23 10.10
N ALA A 239 -6.53 8.37 10.33
CA ALA A 239 -7.52 8.78 9.33
C ALA A 239 -7.45 7.91 8.06
N ASP A 240 -7.47 6.59 8.26
CA ASP A 240 -7.40 5.58 7.20
C ASP A 240 -6.19 5.73 6.27
N ALA A 241 -5.00 5.87 6.86
CA ALA A 241 -3.76 6.22 6.17
C ALA A 241 -3.91 7.47 5.29
N TYR A 242 -4.42 8.56 5.89
CA TYR A 242 -4.65 9.82 5.19
C TYR A 242 -5.56 9.62 3.95
N GLY A 243 -6.53 8.70 4.03
CA GLY A 243 -7.44 8.35 2.93
C GLY A 243 -6.91 7.36 1.89
N HIS A 244 -5.76 6.73 2.13
CA HIS A 244 -5.14 5.77 1.20
C HIS A 244 -5.47 4.30 1.50
N GLY A 245 -6.20 4.02 2.60
CA GLY A 245 -6.55 2.67 3.04
C GLY A 245 -5.51 2.08 4.00
N ALA A 246 -5.79 2.13 5.30
CA ALA A 246 -4.81 1.87 6.35
C ALA A 246 -4.25 0.44 6.34
N ALA A 247 -5.08 -0.58 6.11
CA ALA A 247 -4.63 -1.97 6.17
C ALA A 247 -3.58 -2.28 5.10
N THR A 248 -3.84 -1.86 3.85
CA THR A 248 -2.93 -2.11 2.72
C THR A 248 -1.64 -1.30 2.88
N VAL A 249 -1.76 0.00 3.21
CA VAL A 249 -0.59 0.85 3.46
C VAL A 249 0.24 0.35 4.64
N ALA A 250 -0.38 -0.15 5.71
CA ALA A 250 0.34 -0.73 6.85
C ALA A 250 1.26 -1.87 6.40
N ARG A 251 0.73 -2.84 5.66
CA ARG A 251 1.50 -3.99 5.17
C ARG A 251 2.64 -3.54 4.27
N THR A 252 2.35 -2.63 3.34
CA THR A 252 3.37 -2.07 2.44
C THR A 252 4.47 -1.35 3.23
N ALA A 253 4.12 -0.48 4.19
CA ALA A 253 5.09 0.28 4.97
C ALA A 253 5.95 -0.63 5.87
N LEU A 254 5.32 -1.57 6.58
CA LEU A 254 6.02 -2.57 7.40
C LEU A 254 6.96 -3.43 6.55
N ASN A 255 6.53 -3.74 5.33
CA ASN A 255 7.36 -4.45 4.37
C ASN A 255 8.46 -3.59 3.72
N ASN A 256 8.59 -2.32 4.05
CA ASN A 256 9.53 -1.44 3.36
C ASN A 256 10.39 -0.58 4.29
N GLY A 257 10.35 -0.87 5.59
CA GLY A 257 11.27 -0.27 6.57
C GLY A 257 10.59 0.26 7.82
N ALA A 258 9.25 0.37 7.84
CA ALA A 258 8.52 0.64 9.06
C ALA A 258 8.57 -0.58 9.99
N SER A 259 8.63 -0.32 11.30
CA SER A 259 8.60 -1.38 12.33
C SER A 259 7.40 -1.24 13.27
N HIS A 260 6.73 -0.08 13.26
CA HIS A 260 5.59 0.21 14.13
C HIS A 260 4.51 0.94 13.32
N CYS A 261 3.27 0.89 13.82
CA CYS A 261 2.14 1.63 13.26
C CYS A 261 1.63 2.69 14.27
N GLY A 262 1.40 3.91 13.82
CA GLY A 262 0.84 4.99 14.62
C GLY A 262 -0.58 5.34 14.17
N VAL A 263 -1.54 5.31 15.08
CA VAL A 263 -2.95 5.65 14.82
C VAL A 263 -3.43 6.77 15.74
N ALA A 264 -4.56 7.39 15.44
CA ALA A 264 -5.14 8.43 16.30
C ALA A 264 -5.94 7.85 17.48
N SER A 265 -6.52 6.65 17.33
CA SER A 265 -7.42 6.06 18.33
C SER A 265 -7.35 4.54 18.38
N VAL A 266 -7.88 3.96 19.48
CA VAL A 266 -8.01 2.51 19.65
C VAL A 266 -8.88 1.89 18.53
N ASN A 267 -9.93 2.56 18.07
CA ASN A 267 -10.80 2.05 17.00
C ASN A 267 -10.05 1.84 15.68
N GLU A 268 -9.11 2.72 15.35
CA GLU A 268 -8.24 2.54 14.18
C GLU A 268 -7.27 1.37 14.39
N ALA A 269 -6.73 1.20 15.60
CA ALA A 269 -5.88 0.06 15.93
C ALA A 269 -6.64 -1.27 15.78
N VAL A 270 -7.88 -1.33 16.27
CA VAL A 270 -8.76 -2.51 16.13
C VAL A 270 -8.93 -2.88 14.66
N ARG A 271 -9.16 -1.90 13.77
CA ARG A 271 -9.27 -2.17 12.32
C ARG A 271 -8.00 -2.78 11.74
N LEU A 272 -6.82 -2.30 12.16
CA LEU A 272 -5.54 -2.88 11.74
C LEU A 272 -5.36 -4.31 12.27
N ARG A 273 -5.73 -4.57 13.54
CA ARG A 273 -5.70 -5.91 14.13
C ARG A 273 -6.65 -6.88 13.42
N SER A 274 -7.89 -6.46 13.16
CA SER A 274 -8.85 -7.25 12.37
C SER A 274 -8.37 -7.51 10.95
N ALA A 275 -7.57 -6.60 10.39
CA ALA A 275 -6.93 -6.80 9.10
C ALA A 275 -5.69 -7.70 9.17
N GLY A 276 -5.31 -8.26 10.33
CA GLY A 276 -4.16 -9.15 10.52
C GLY A 276 -2.81 -8.45 10.54
N ILE A 277 -2.74 -7.23 11.09
CA ILE A 277 -1.49 -6.53 11.36
C ILE A 277 -1.04 -6.83 12.78
N ASP A 278 0.10 -7.50 12.93
CA ASP A 278 0.64 -7.91 14.24
C ASP A 278 1.76 -6.99 14.76
N ALA A 279 2.25 -6.06 13.94
CA ALA A 279 3.28 -5.09 14.35
C ALA A 279 2.79 -4.24 15.55
N PRO A 280 3.70 -3.72 16.40
CA PRO A 280 3.30 -2.83 17.50
C PRO A 280 2.52 -1.61 17.00
N ILE A 281 1.41 -1.29 17.67
CA ILE A 281 0.55 -0.14 17.34
C ILE A 281 0.55 0.85 18.50
N LEU A 282 0.87 2.12 18.23
CA LEU A 282 0.76 3.22 19.18
C LEU A 282 -0.46 4.08 18.87
N ALA A 283 -1.36 4.23 19.85
CA ALA A 283 -2.40 5.25 19.81
C ALA A 283 -1.82 6.61 20.26
N LEU A 284 -1.67 7.54 19.31
CA LEU A 284 -1.05 8.86 19.51
C LEU A 284 -1.97 9.86 20.22
N GLY A 285 -3.28 9.58 20.26
CA GLY A 285 -4.30 10.44 20.85
C GLY A 285 -4.62 10.12 22.31
N TYR A 286 -5.62 10.79 22.85
CA TYR A 286 -6.20 10.48 24.15
C TYR A 286 -6.94 9.14 24.11
N THR A 287 -6.66 8.27 25.08
CA THR A 287 -7.43 7.06 25.32
C THR A 287 -8.12 7.16 26.68
N PRO A 288 -9.45 7.24 26.73
CA PRO A 288 -10.17 7.34 27.99
C PRO A 288 -10.11 6.02 28.78
N ALA A 289 -10.30 6.13 30.11
CA ALA A 289 -10.20 5.00 31.04
C ALA A 289 -11.11 3.81 30.66
N TRP A 290 -12.32 4.06 30.14
CA TRP A 290 -13.26 2.99 29.77
C TRP A 290 -12.81 2.17 28.55
N LEU A 291 -11.88 2.68 27.74
CA LEU A 291 -11.30 1.95 26.60
C LEU A 291 -10.03 1.17 26.97
N ALA A 292 -9.54 1.28 28.21
CA ALA A 292 -8.29 0.65 28.63
C ALA A 292 -8.27 -0.87 28.38
N ARG A 293 -9.34 -1.58 28.78
CA ARG A 293 -9.41 -3.04 28.62
C ARG A 293 -9.38 -3.46 27.16
N ASP A 294 -10.06 -2.71 26.28
CA ASP A 294 -10.11 -3.03 24.86
C ASP A 294 -8.79 -2.75 24.17
N ALA A 295 -8.12 -1.64 24.51
CA ALA A 295 -6.76 -1.36 24.03
C ALA A 295 -5.78 -2.48 24.40
N LEU A 296 -5.81 -2.96 25.64
CA LEU A 296 -4.89 -4.01 26.12
C LEU A 296 -5.18 -5.38 25.49
N ARG A 297 -6.47 -5.72 25.27
CA ARG A 297 -6.84 -6.95 24.56
C ARG A 297 -6.31 -6.98 23.13
N GLN A 298 -6.26 -5.79 22.50
CA GLN A 298 -5.76 -5.59 21.15
C GLN A 298 -4.25 -5.31 21.10
N ASP A 299 -3.55 -5.40 22.23
CA ASP A 299 -2.11 -5.18 22.34
C ASP A 299 -1.66 -3.82 21.74
N VAL A 300 -2.35 -2.75 22.15
CA VAL A 300 -2.11 -1.38 21.70
C VAL A 300 -1.32 -0.61 22.75
N SER A 301 -0.18 -0.02 22.38
CA SER A 301 0.58 0.91 23.22
C SER A 301 -0.17 2.26 23.28
N LEU A 302 -0.20 2.88 24.46
CA LEU A 302 -1.07 4.02 24.75
C LEU A 302 -0.28 5.29 25.06
N THR A 303 -0.74 6.43 24.58
CA THR A 303 -0.22 7.73 25.01
C THR A 303 -0.75 8.08 26.41
N VAL A 304 0.12 8.53 27.32
CA VAL A 304 -0.25 8.92 28.69
C VAL A 304 0.39 10.26 29.10
N TYR A 305 -0.35 11.04 29.87
CA TYR A 305 0.05 12.35 30.43
C TYR A 305 -0.87 12.77 31.59
N ASP A 306 -1.61 11.80 32.17
CA ASP A 306 -2.57 12.01 33.25
C ASP A 306 -2.52 10.80 34.20
N ALA A 307 -2.46 11.06 35.51
CA ALA A 307 -2.17 10.04 36.51
C ALA A 307 -3.37 9.12 36.75
N ASP A 308 -4.59 9.65 36.69
CA ASP A 308 -5.80 8.85 36.86
C ASP A 308 -6.02 7.92 35.67
N ILE A 309 -5.69 8.38 34.46
CA ILE A 309 -5.65 7.53 33.26
C ILE A 309 -4.57 6.46 33.39
N ALA A 310 -3.36 6.81 33.85
CA ALA A 310 -2.29 5.82 34.09
C ALA A 310 -2.71 4.74 35.09
N ARG A 311 -3.36 5.12 36.20
CA ARG A 311 -3.94 4.18 37.19
C ARG A 311 -5.05 3.33 36.58
N ALA A 312 -5.88 3.87 35.70
CA ALA A 312 -6.90 3.09 35.00
C ALA A 312 -6.27 2.05 34.07
N PHE A 313 -5.20 2.39 33.35
CA PHE A 313 -4.45 1.45 32.52
C PHE A 313 -3.79 0.36 33.36
N SER A 314 -3.17 0.72 34.48
CA SER A 314 -2.58 -0.23 35.44
C SER A 314 -3.60 -1.20 36.04
N ARG A 315 -4.79 -0.71 36.44
CA ARG A 315 -5.89 -1.59 36.90
C ARG A 315 -6.32 -2.56 35.81
N ALA A 316 -6.55 -2.07 34.58
CA ALA A 316 -6.92 -2.92 33.46
C ALA A 316 -5.84 -3.96 33.12
N ALA A 317 -4.56 -3.58 33.21
CA ALA A 317 -3.41 -4.46 33.00
C ALA A 317 -3.39 -5.60 34.02
N THR A 318 -3.53 -5.25 35.29
CA THR A 318 -3.57 -6.21 36.41
C THR A 318 -4.74 -7.18 36.26
N ASP A 319 -5.94 -6.67 36.00
CA ASP A 319 -7.16 -7.49 35.83
C ASP A 319 -7.06 -8.46 34.65
N LEU A 320 -6.45 -8.03 33.55
CA LEU A 320 -6.32 -8.83 32.32
C LEU A 320 -5.07 -9.71 32.32
N ARG A 321 -4.20 -9.60 33.34
CA ARG A 321 -2.87 -10.23 33.39
C ARG A 321 -2.05 -9.92 32.12
N ARG A 322 -2.06 -8.65 31.72
CA ARG A 322 -1.33 -8.11 30.58
C ARG A 322 -0.51 -6.90 31.02
N THR A 323 0.37 -6.44 30.13
CA THR A 323 1.14 -5.21 30.34
C THR A 323 0.52 -4.07 29.55
N ALA A 324 0.25 -2.95 30.21
CA ALA A 324 -0.09 -1.69 29.56
C ALA A 324 1.21 -0.96 29.19
N ARG A 325 1.60 -1.05 27.91
CA ARG A 325 2.74 -0.28 27.39
C ARG A 325 2.30 1.16 27.13
N VAL A 326 3.05 2.13 27.67
CA VAL A 326 2.70 3.54 27.55
C VAL A 326 3.84 4.41 27.02
N HIS A 327 3.46 5.42 26.25
CA HIS A 327 4.35 6.47 25.79
C HIS A 327 3.97 7.80 26.45
N ILE A 328 4.90 8.40 27.19
CA ILE A 328 4.67 9.67 27.87
C ILE A 328 4.71 10.80 26.86
N LYS A 329 3.67 11.63 26.86
CA LYS A 329 3.58 12.79 25.97
C LYS A 329 4.08 14.04 26.68
N VAL A 330 5.13 14.65 26.13
CA VAL A 330 5.64 15.96 26.55
C VAL A 330 5.15 17.02 25.56
N ASP A 331 4.67 18.14 26.10
CA ASP A 331 4.36 19.35 25.34
C ASP A 331 5.49 20.36 25.46
N THR A 332 6.33 20.44 24.44
CA THR A 332 7.46 21.38 24.41
C THR A 332 7.13 22.70 23.69
N GLY A 333 5.88 22.88 23.24
CA GLY A 333 5.43 24.06 22.51
C GLY A 333 4.37 23.81 21.42
N MET A 334 3.74 22.63 21.38
CA MET A 334 2.62 22.37 20.47
C MET A 334 1.31 22.94 21.04
N GLY A 335 1.16 22.95 22.36
CA GLY A 335 -0.05 23.42 23.05
C GLY A 335 -1.28 22.54 22.80
N ARG A 336 -1.09 21.22 22.63
CA ARG A 336 -2.17 20.30 22.23
C ARG A 336 -2.46 19.22 23.26
N LEU A 337 -1.47 18.39 23.56
CA LEU A 337 -1.54 17.30 24.54
C LEU A 337 -0.15 17.10 25.11
N GLY A 338 -0.08 16.71 26.38
CA GLY A 338 1.16 16.37 27.06
C GLY A 338 1.39 17.19 28.32
N LEU A 339 2.35 16.72 29.10
CA LEU A 339 2.87 17.39 30.28
C LEU A 339 3.84 18.49 29.87
N LEU A 340 3.85 19.59 30.61
CA LEU A 340 4.91 20.59 30.49
C LEU A 340 6.24 19.98 30.99
N PRO A 341 7.41 20.45 30.50
CA PRO A 341 8.71 19.86 30.82
C PRO A 341 8.98 19.65 32.32
N ASP A 342 8.61 20.62 33.16
CA ASP A 342 8.77 20.61 34.62
C ASP A 342 7.82 19.63 35.34
N GLN A 343 6.75 19.21 34.68
CA GLN A 343 5.78 18.25 35.21
C GLN A 343 6.16 16.79 34.92
N VAL A 344 7.09 16.55 33.98
CA VAL A 344 7.38 15.19 33.50
C VAL A 344 8.03 14.33 34.57
N VAL A 345 9.08 14.82 35.24
CA VAL A 345 9.78 14.04 36.27
C VAL A 345 8.86 13.66 37.44
N PRO A 346 8.13 14.61 38.07
CA PRO A 346 7.17 14.25 39.13
C PRO A 346 6.11 13.25 38.68
N PHE A 347 5.59 13.42 37.47
CA PHE A 347 4.60 12.50 36.91
C PHE A 347 5.15 11.08 36.73
N VAL A 348 6.37 10.96 36.20
CA VAL A 348 7.02 9.66 36.00
C VAL A 348 7.30 8.97 37.33
N GLU A 349 7.77 9.70 38.33
CA GLU A 349 7.99 9.17 39.68
C GLU A 349 6.69 8.64 40.30
N GLU A 350 5.57 9.32 40.06
CA GLU A 350 4.25 8.88 40.52
C GLU A 350 3.81 7.56 39.87
N ILE A 351 3.97 7.43 38.54
CA ILE A 351 3.38 6.31 37.80
C ILE A 351 4.32 5.10 37.61
N ARG A 352 5.64 5.27 37.75
CA ARG A 352 6.64 4.22 37.42
C ARG A 352 6.49 2.91 38.21
N ASN A 353 5.85 2.98 39.38
CA ASN A 353 5.64 1.82 40.26
C ASN A 353 4.22 1.24 40.17
N LEU A 354 3.39 1.73 39.24
CA LEU A 354 2.05 1.18 39.03
C LEU A 354 2.14 -0.25 38.45
N PRO A 355 1.47 -1.24 39.06
CA PRO A 355 1.56 -2.63 38.61
C PRO A 355 1.02 -2.81 37.19
N GLY A 356 1.71 -3.62 36.39
CA GLY A 356 1.32 -3.92 35.01
C GLY A 356 1.50 -2.75 34.03
N LEU A 357 2.06 -1.61 34.44
CA LEU A 357 2.39 -0.50 33.56
C LEU A 357 3.86 -0.58 33.12
N GLU A 358 4.11 -0.46 31.82
CA GLU A 358 5.46 -0.41 31.24
C GLU A 358 5.67 0.95 30.57
N LEU A 359 6.65 1.72 31.05
CA LEU A 359 7.06 2.99 30.48
C LEU A 359 7.92 2.76 29.21
N GLU A 360 7.26 2.35 28.12
CA GLU A 360 7.89 1.94 26.86
C GLU A 360 8.56 3.11 26.12
N GLY A 361 7.95 4.29 26.13
CA GLY A 361 8.44 5.43 25.37
C GLY A 361 8.12 6.82 25.92
N ILE A 362 8.71 7.84 25.30
CA ILE A 362 8.49 9.25 25.59
C ILE A 362 8.58 10.06 24.30
N PHE A 363 7.71 11.06 24.13
CA PHE A 363 7.66 11.82 22.89
C PHE A 363 7.17 13.25 22.97
N SER A 364 7.71 14.09 22.09
CA SER A 364 7.19 15.42 21.77
C SER A 364 6.69 15.52 20.32
N HIS A 365 6.13 16.67 19.93
CA HIS A 365 5.68 16.96 18.56
C HIS A 365 5.99 18.40 18.20
N PHE A 366 6.65 18.60 17.08
CA PHE A 366 6.95 19.94 16.57
C PHE A 366 5.72 20.59 15.94
N SER A 367 5.56 21.89 16.15
CA SER A 367 4.44 22.66 15.62
C SER A 367 4.72 23.30 14.26
N VAL A 368 5.99 23.61 13.97
CA VAL A 368 6.41 24.39 12.78
C VAL A 368 7.69 23.85 12.15
N ALA A 369 7.90 22.52 12.17
CA ALA A 369 9.07 21.90 11.53
C ALA A 369 9.07 22.03 10.00
N ASP A 370 7.93 22.39 9.43
CA ASP A 370 7.66 22.64 8.02
C ASP A 370 7.68 24.13 7.65
N ASP A 371 7.91 25.04 8.60
CA ASP A 371 8.08 26.47 8.30
C ASP A 371 9.47 26.83 7.78
N LYS A 372 9.59 27.97 7.10
CA LYS A 372 10.88 28.47 6.60
C LYS A 372 11.88 28.66 7.76
N ASP A 373 11.43 29.26 8.86
CA ASP A 373 12.23 29.46 10.06
C ASP A 373 12.11 28.26 11.02
N LEU A 374 13.24 27.68 11.39
CA LEU A 374 13.34 26.54 12.30
C LEU A 374 13.66 26.95 13.75
N ALA A 375 13.75 28.24 14.06
CA ALA A 375 14.13 28.72 15.39
C ALA A 375 13.20 28.19 16.49
N TYR A 376 11.87 28.22 16.27
CA TYR A 376 10.93 27.67 17.26
C TYR A 376 11.05 26.15 17.39
N THR A 377 11.21 25.44 16.27
CA THR A 377 11.38 23.98 16.27
C THR A 377 12.63 23.56 17.04
N ARG A 378 13.75 24.28 16.88
CA ARG A 378 14.96 24.07 17.69
C ARG A 378 14.72 24.36 19.17
N ARG A 379 14.02 25.45 19.51
CA ARG A 379 13.60 25.71 20.90
C ARG A 379 12.75 24.58 21.49
N GLN A 380 11.85 23.97 20.71
CA GLN A 380 11.08 22.81 21.16
C GLN A 380 11.96 21.59 21.43
N LEU A 381 13.05 21.41 20.67
CA LEU A 381 14.03 20.35 20.87
C LEU A 381 14.89 20.63 22.12
N ASP A 382 15.36 21.87 22.28
CA ASP A 382 16.13 22.32 23.44
C ASP A 382 15.34 22.26 24.75
N ARG A 383 14.01 22.27 24.69
CA ARG A 383 13.13 22.00 25.83
C ARG A 383 12.90 20.52 26.09
N PHE A 384 13.02 19.67 25.06
CA PHE A 384 12.82 18.24 25.19
C PHE A 384 14.05 17.54 25.77
N ARG A 385 15.25 17.94 25.34
CA ARG A 385 16.50 17.31 25.76
C ARG A 385 16.74 17.34 27.29
N PRO A 386 16.57 18.48 27.99
CA PRO A 386 16.73 18.50 29.45
C PRO A 386 15.77 17.59 30.19
N VAL A 387 14.55 17.37 29.66
CA VAL A 387 13.60 16.40 30.25
C VAL A 387 14.17 14.98 30.20
N LEU A 388 14.78 14.61 29.07
CA LEU A 388 15.42 13.29 28.92
C LEU A 388 16.62 13.16 29.86
N ASP A 389 17.44 14.20 29.95
CA ASP A 389 18.62 14.22 30.83
C ASP A 389 18.20 14.07 32.30
N SER A 390 17.19 14.83 32.77
CA SER A 390 16.67 14.73 34.14
C SER A 390 16.05 13.36 34.46
N LEU A 391 15.41 12.70 33.48
CA LEU A 391 14.89 11.35 33.66
C LEU A 391 16.03 10.32 33.74
N ALA A 392 17.09 10.49 32.95
CA ALA A 392 18.27 9.64 33.00
C ALA A 392 19.01 9.76 34.34
N ASP A 393 19.09 10.97 34.92
CA ASP A 393 19.70 11.22 36.23
C ASP A 393 19.02 10.45 37.38
N ILE A 394 17.72 10.17 37.26
CA ILE A 394 16.97 9.34 38.21
C ILE A 394 16.85 7.86 37.76
N GLY A 395 17.69 7.46 36.81
CA GLY A 395 17.83 6.08 36.33
C GLY A 395 16.71 5.61 35.39
N ILE A 396 15.96 6.53 34.78
CA ILE A 396 14.85 6.19 33.87
C ILE A 396 15.26 6.47 32.43
N ASN A 397 15.37 5.40 31.66
CA ASN A 397 15.64 5.46 30.22
C ASN A 397 14.49 4.81 29.46
N PHE A 398 14.14 5.39 28.31
CA PHE A 398 13.06 4.90 27.46
C PHE A 398 13.62 4.14 26.28
N ARG A 399 12.97 3.02 25.93
CA ARG A 399 13.29 2.28 24.71
C ARG A 399 13.02 3.14 23.46
N PHE A 400 11.91 3.88 23.49
CA PHE A 400 11.52 4.75 22.38
C PHE A 400 11.41 6.22 22.79
N VAL A 401 12.41 6.99 22.42
CA VAL A 401 12.38 8.46 22.36
C VAL A 401 12.10 8.89 20.92
N HIS A 402 11.08 9.73 20.72
CA HIS A 402 10.73 10.21 19.38
C HIS A 402 10.11 11.61 19.34
N CYS A 403 10.54 12.50 18.46
CA CYS A 403 9.87 13.80 18.25
C CYS A 403 9.71 14.20 16.77
N ALA A 404 10.53 13.64 15.87
CA ALA A 404 10.46 13.94 14.45
C ALA A 404 9.13 13.50 13.79
N ASN A 405 8.44 14.47 13.16
CA ASN A 405 7.40 14.22 12.15
C ASN A 405 8.05 14.23 10.74
N SER A 406 7.28 14.03 9.67
CA SER A 406 7.81 14.03 8.29
C SER A 406 8.72 15.21 7.94
N ALA A 407 8.42 16.42 8.41
CA ALA A 407 9.24 17.60 8.14
C ALA A 407 10.56 17.57 8.93
N ALA A 408 10.49 17.27 10.23
CA ALA A 408 11.68 17.18 11.09
C ALA A 408 12.60 16.01 10.71
N ILE A 409 12.07 14.89 10.21
CA ILE A 409 12.88 13.79 9.65
C ILE A 409 13.86 14.32 8.60
N LEU A 410 13.40 15.21 7.73
CA LEU A 410 14.16 15.70 6.58
C LEU A 410 15.02 16.93 6.89
N ARG A 411 14.69 17.68 7.95
CA ARG A 411 15.30 19.00 8.22
C ARG A 411 16.07 19.09 9.53
N ILE A 412 15.87 18.15 10.45
CA ILE A 412 16.42 18.19 11.82
C ILE A 412 16.89 16.77 12.21
N PRO A 413 18.01 16.28 11.66
CA PRO A 413 18.53 14.93 11.94
C PRO A 413 18.73 14.63 13.42
N GLU A 414 19.11 15.62 14.21
CA GLU A 414 19.30 15.52 15.67
C GLU A 414 17.99 15.18 16.43
N SER A 415 16.82 15.28 15.77
CA SER A 415 15.51 14.94 16.33
C SER A 415 15.06 13.50 16.07
N HIS A 416 15.89 12.68 15.39
CA HIS A 416 15.53 11.30 15.05
C HIS A 416 15.46 10.40 16.27
N TYR A 417 16.35 10.58 17.24
CA TYR A 417 16.47 9.74 18.44
C TYR A 417 16.38 8.24 18.08
N SER A 418 15.65 7.45 18.86
CA SER A 418 15.46 6.01 18.61
C SER A 418 14.31 5.68 17.65
N MET A 419 13.41 6.63 17.39
CA MET A 419 12.25 6.41 16.53
C MET A 419 11.77 7.71 15.87
N VAL A 420 11.36 7.62 14.61
CA VAL A 420 10.71 8.72 13.87
C VAL A 420 9.27 8.40 13.51
N ARG A 421 8.45 9.44 13.28
CA ARG A 421 7.04 9.29 12.91
C ARG A 421 6.82 9.76 11.48
N LEU A 422 6.66 8.80 10.58
CA LEU A 422 6.53 9.03 9.15
C LEU A 422 5.04 9.11 8.76
N GLY A 423 4.57 10.32 8.41
CA GLY A 423 3.21 10.61 7.95
C GLY A 423 3.18 10.99 6.46
N LEU A 424 2.93 12.27 6.15
CA LEU A 424 2.75 12.79 4.78
C LEU A 424 3.81 12.32 3.77
N ALA A 425 5.09 12.33 4.17
CA ALA A 425 6.18 11.92 3.29
C ALA A 425 6.07 10.45 2.82
N MET A 426 5.40 9.57 3.57
CA MET A 426 5.11 8.19 3.16
C MET A 426 4.29 8.12 1.87
N TYR A 427 3.40 9.09 1.70
CA TYR A 427 2.48 9.19 0.57
C TYR A 427 3.03 10.05 -0.57
N GLY A 428 4.30 10.47 -0.47
CA GLY A 428 4.96 11.31 -1.47
C GLY A 428 4.50 12.76 -1.43
N LEU A 429 3.90 13.20 -0.32
CA LEU A 429 3.42 14.55 -0.14
C LEU A 429 4.40 15.37 0.69
N GLN A 430 4.78 16.54 0.16
CA GLN A 430 5.59 17.51 0.88
C GLN A 430 4.78 18.08 2.05
N PRO A 431 5.31 18.08 3.29
CA PRO A 431 4.63 18.70 4.42
C PRO A 431 4.31 20.19 4.20
N SER A 432 5.20 20.91 3.50
CA SER A 432 5.00 22.29 3.07
C SER A 432 5.94 22.61 1.88
N PRO A 433 5.79 23.77 1.23
CA PRO A 433 6.72 24.22 0.18
C PRO A 433 8.18 24.40 0.63
N ASN A 434 8.45 24.44 1.95
CA ASN A 434 9.81 24.59 2.49
C ASN A 434 10.49 23.24 2.77
N VAL A 435 9.82 22.12 2.48
CA VAL A 435 10.31 20.77 2.79
C VAL A 435 10.37 19.94 1.53
N THR A 436 11.57 19.71 1.02
CA THR A 436 11.81 18.86 -0.14
C THR A 436 11.89 17.39 0.28
N LEU A 437 11.14 16.52 -0.40
CA LEU A 437 11.26 15.08 -0.22
C LEU A 437 12.54 14.54 -0.88
N PRO A 438 13.05 13.38 -0.44
CA PRO A 438 14.14 12.69 -1.13
C PRO A 438 13.84 12.48 -2.63
N GLN A 439 14.90 12.44 -3.44
CA GLN A 439 14.77 12.25 -4.88
C GLN A 439 14.05 10.92 -5.18
N GLY A 440 13.10 10.95 -6.13
CA GLY A 440 12.34 9.78 -6.54
C GLY A 440 11.07 9.52 -5.71
N CYS A 441 10.92 10.20 -4.56
CA CYS A 441 9.65 10.18 -3.84
C CYS A 441 8.53 10.73 -4.73
N ARG A 442 7.41 10.02 -4.78
CA ARG A 442 6.29 10.34 -5.69
C ARG A 442 4.93 10.22 -5.00
N PRO A 443 3.96 11.07 -5.35
CA PRO A 443 2.59 10.98 -4.84
C PRO A 443 2.01 9.59 -5.04
N ALA A 444 1.39 9.05 -4.01
CA ALA A 444 0.82 7.71 -4.05
C ALA A 444 -0.65 7.68 -4.47
N LEU A 445 -1.33 8.82 -4.57
CA LEU A 445 -2.78 8.89 -4.76
C LEU A 445 -3.17 9.64 -6.02
N VAL A 446 -4.07 9.05 -6.79
CA VAL A 446 -4.79 9.72 -7.87
C VAL A 446 -6.29 9.61 -7.60
N TRP A 447 -7.00 10.73 -7.58
CA TRP A 447 -8.45 10.75 -7.37
C TRP A 447 -9.17 11.05 -8.66
N LYS A 448 -10.11 10.19 -9.03
CA LYS A 448 -10.74 10.23 -10.36
C LYS A 448 -12.24 10.02 -10.30
N THR A 449 -12.89 10.43 -11.37
CA THR A 449 -14.31 10.18 -11.63
C THR A 449 -14.55 9.99 -13.13
N SER A 450 -15.78 9.75 -13.55
CA SER A 450 -16.16 9.66 -14.96
C SER A 450 -17.28 10.62 -15.30
N ILE A 451 -17.34 11.09 -16.54
CA ILE A 451 -18.43 11.96 -16.99
C ILE A 451 -19.76 11.21 -17.02
N ALA A 452 -20.75 11.71 -16.27
CA ALA A 452 -22.10 11.12 -16.21
C ALA A 452 -23.02 11.67 -17.32
N GLN A 453 -22.86 12.94 -17.70
CA GLN A 453 -23.66 13.59 -18.74
C GLN A 453 -22.84 14.68 -19.43
N VAL A 454 -23.09 14.90 -20.72
CA VAL A 454 -22.65 16.10 -21.45
C VAL A 454 -23.87 16.71 -22.12
N LYS A 455 -24.07 18.03 -21.99
CA LYS A 455 -25.13 18.76 -22.69
C LYS A 455 -24.67 20.15 -23.10
N THR A 456 -25.20 20.64 -24.22
CA THR A 456 -25.02 22.04 -24.63
C THR A 456 -26.13 22.87 -24.00
N LEU A 457 -25.75 23.86 -23.20
CA LEU A 457 -26.67 24.82 -22.63
C LEU A 457 -26.66 26.10 -23.47
N PRO A 458 -27.83 26.65 -23.85
CA PRO A 458 -27.88 27.90 -24.61
C PRO A 458 -27.37 29.07 -23.79
N LYS A 459 -26.94 30.15 -24.46
CA LYS A 459 -26.59 31.43 -23.83
C LYS A 459 -27.66 31.87 -22.80
N GLY A 460 -27.22 32.27 -21.62
CA GLY A 460 -28.07 32.81 -20.56
C GLY A 460 -28.65 31.77 -19.60
N SER A 461 -28.34 30.48 -19.75
CA SER A 461 -28.75 29.39 -18.87
C SER A 461 -28.04 29.46 -17.52
N PHE A 462 -28.76 29.18 -16.43
CA PHE A 462 -28.17 29.06 -15.09
C PHE A 462 -27.68 27.64 -14.80
N VAL A 463 -26.59 27.51 -14.03
CA VAL A 463 -26.01 26.22 -13.64
C VAL A 463 -25.91 26.11 -12.13
N SER A 464 -26.43 25.00 -11.60
CA SER A 464 -26.43 24.62 -10.18
C SER A 464 -27.24 25.54 -9.25
N TYR A 465 -27.21 25.25 -7.95
CA TYR A 465 -27.89 25.99 -6.90
C TYR A 465 -27.43 27.45 -6.82
N GLY A 466 -28.41 28.32 -6.54
CA GLY A 466 -28.21 29.74 -6.29
C GLY A 466 -27.91 30.55 -7.54
N ASN A 467 -28.01 29.95 -8.74
CA ASN A 467 -27.84 30.65 -10.03
C ASN A 467 -26.53 31.45 -10.13
N LYS A 468 -25.47 30.97 -9.46
CA LYS A 468 -24.17 31.68 -9.36
C LYS A 468 -23.38 31.69 -10.66
N TYR A 469 -23.72 30.79 -11.58
CA TYR A 469 -23.14 30.72 -12.91
C TYR A 469 -24.23 30.85 -13.96
N ARG A 470 -23.97 31.70 -14.96
CA ARG A 470 -24.83 31.91 -16.12
C ARG A 470 -23.98 31.80 -17.39
N THR A 471 -24.37 30.96 -18.33
CA THR A 471 -23.64 30.75 -19.59
C THR A 471 -23.57 32.05 -20.39
N LYS A 472 -22.41 32.36 -20.97
CA LYS A 472 -22.18 33.60 -21.75
C LYS A 472 -22.45 33.41 -23.24
N LYS A 473 -22.36 32.17 -23.70
CA LYS A 473 -22.66 31.69 -25.05
C LYS A 473 -23.26 30.28 -24.95
N ASP A 474 -23.43 29.62 -26.09
CA ASP A 474 -23.71 28.18 -26.09
C ASP A 474 -22.47 27.45 -25.57
N GLU A 475 -22.64 26.75 -24.46
CA GLU A 475 -21.56 26.13 -23.70
C GLU A 475 -21.84 24.64 -23.47
N ARG A 476 -20.84 23.79 -23.68
CA ARG A 476 -20.92 22.37 -23.36
C ARG A 476 -20.58 22.19 -21.89
N ILE A 477 -21.56 21.75 -21.11
CA ILE A 477 -21.42 21.48 -19.68
C ILE A 477 -21.49 19.97 -19.46
N ALA A 478 -20.50 19.44 -18.76
CA ALA A 478 -20.47 18.06 -18.30
C ALA A 478 -20.83 17.97 -16.80
N VAL A 479 -21.47 16.87 -16.42
CA VAL A 479 -21.77 16.52 -15.03
C VAL A 479 -20.84 15.41 -14.59
N ILE A 480 -20.16 15.61 -13.47
CA ILE A 480 -19.32 14.59 -12.81
C ILE A 480 -19.96 14.16 -11.48
N PRO A 481 -20.02 12.85 -11.18
CA PRO A 481 -20.68 12.28 -10.01
C PRO A 481 -19.79 12.33 -8.76
N VAL A 482 -19.31 13.53 -8.44
CA VAL A 482 -18.54 13.84 -7.24
C VAL A 482 -19.03 15.13 -6.61
N GLY A 483 -19.18 15.14 -5.29
CA GLY A 483 -19.59 16.33 -4.54
C GLY A 483 -18.97 16.42 -3.15
N TYR A 484 -19.50 17.33 -2.33
CA TYR A 484 -18.89 17.61 -1.01
C TYR A 484 -19.01 16.46 -0.02
N ALA A 485 -19.96 15.52 -0.20
CA ALA A 485 -20.04 14.31 0.61
C ALA A 485 -18.86 13.36 0.34
N ASP A 486 -18.27 13.44 -0.84
CA ASP A 486 -17.08 12.68 -1.24
C ASP A 486 -15.76 13.38 -0.83
N GLY A 487 -15.84 14.59 -0.28
CA GLY A 487 -14.68 15.44 0.04
C GLY A 487 -14.37 16.53 -0.98
N PHE A 488 -15.13 16.64 -2.08
CA PHE A 488 -14.96 17.71 -3.08
C PHE A 488 -15.53 19.02 -2.51
N ARG A 489 -14.70 19.73 -1.74
CA ARG A 489 -15.12 20.87 -0.90
C ARG A 489 -15.92 21.94 -1.65
N ARG A 490 -17.03 22.37 -1.02
CA ARG A 490 -17.93 23.43 -1.51
C ARG A 490 -17.50 24.86 -1.13
N ALA A 491 -16.86 25.03 0.03
CA ALA A 491 -16.47 26.34 0.61
C ALA A 491 -15.47 26.15 1.77
N PRO A 492 -14.73 27.20 2.21
CA PRO A 492 -14.57 28.51 1.54
C PRO A 492 -13.67 28.41 0.31
N THR A 493 -12.66 27.54 0.35
CA THR A 493 -11.83 27.19 -0.81
C THR A 493 -12.60 26.24 -1.71
N ARG A 494 -12.68 26.59 -3.00
CA ARG A 494 -13.38 25.78 -4.01
C ARG A 494 -12.36 25.15 -4.93
N TRP A 495 -12.72 23.99 -5.46
CA TRP A 495 -12.09 23.45 -6.65
C TRP A 495 -12.33 24.41 -7.81
N HIS A 496 -11.29 24.66 -8.60
CA HIS A 496 -11.37 25.61 -9.72
C HIS A 496 -11.53 24.88 -11.05
N SER A 497 -10.85 23.75 -11.19
CA SER A 497 -10.87 22.91 -12.38
C SER A 497 -10.65 21.46 -12.02
N VAL A 498 -10.82 20.61 -13.03
CA VAL A 498 -10.48 19.18 -13.07
C VAL A 498 -9.77 18.92 -14.40
N LEU A 499 -9.11 17.77 -14.58
CA LEU A 499 -8.55 17.39 -15.87
C LEU A 499 -9.49 16.46 -16.62
N VAL A 500 -9.72 16.74 -17.90
CA VAL A 500 -10.45 15.90 -18.84
C VAL A 500 -9.66 15.82 -20.13
N ARG A 501 -9.29 14.61 -20.57
CA ARG A 501 -8.46 14.38 -21.77
C ARG A 501 -7.14 15.18 -21.76
N GLY A 502 -6.55 15.39 -20.58
CA GLY A 502 -5.30 16.14 -20.40
C GLY A 502 -5.45 17.66 -20.41
N GLU A 503 -6.68 18.18 -20.45
CA GLU A 503 -6.95 19.63 -20.42
C GLU A 503 -7.77 20.03 -19.18
N ARG A 504 -7.48 21.22 -18.63
CA ARG A 504 -8.23 21.77 -17.49
C ARG A 504 -9.64 22.19 -17.89
N ALA A 505 -10.64 21.56 -17.27
CA ALA A 505 -12.05 21.92 -17.36
C ALA A 505 -12.48 22.67 -16.10
N PRO A 506 -12.89 23.96 -16.18
CA PRO A 506 -13.27 24.72 -15.00
C PRO A 506 -14.59 24.21 -14.39
N THR A 507 -14.66 24.17 -13.06
CA THR A 507 -15.90 23.90 -12.33
C THR A 507 -16.84 25.09 -12.43
N VAL A 508 -18.13 24.86 -12.72
CA VAL A 508 -19.13 25.92 -12.91
C VAL A 508 -20.34 25.72 -12.01
N GLY A 509 -20.81 26.81 -11.42
CA GLY A 509 -21.90 26.81 -10.45
C GLY A 509 -21.44 26.43 -9.04
N THR A 510 -22.34 25.85 -8.26
CA THR A 510 -22.11 25.40 -6.88
C THR A 510 -21.85 23.89 -6.87
N VAL A 511 -20.84 23.44 -6.13
CA VAL A 511 -20.64 22.00 -5.84
C VAL A 511 -21.84 21.47 -5.04
N CYS A 512 -22.49 20.42 -5.54
CA CYS A 512 -23.62 19.76 -4.87
C CYS A 512 -23.13 18.64 -3.94
N MET A 513 -24.05 17.94 -3.28
CA MET A 513 -23.72 16.86 -2.35
C MET A 513 -22.95 15.73 -3.04
N ASP A 514 -23.44 15.31 -4.23
CA ASP A 514 -22.94 14.13 -4.94
C ASP A 514 -22.50 14.41 -6.38
N GLN A 515 -22.65 15.66 -6.86
CA GLN A 515 -22.41 16.03 -8.26
C GLN A 515 -21.81 17.43 -8.40
N THR A 516 -21.02 17.60 -9.46
CA THR A 516 -20.43 18.88 -9.85
C THR A 516 -20.54 19.07 -11.36
N MET A 517 -20.70 20.32 -11.80
CA MET A 517 -20.72 20.67 -13.21
C MET A 517 -19.39 21.29 -13.61
N ILE A 518 -18.90 20.92 -14.80
CA ILE A 518 -17.67 21.44 -15.39
C ILE A 518 -17.95 21.93 -16.81
N ASN A 519 -17.29 23.02 -17.22
CA ASN A 519 -17.39 23.51 -18.60
C ASN A 519 -16.32 22.84 -19.45
N VAL A 520 -16.75 22.16 -20.52
CA VAL A 520 -15.90 21.39 -21.45
C VAL A 520 -16.03 21.92 -22.88
N SER A 521 -16.41 23.19 -23.04
CA SER A 521 -16.68 23.79 -24.35
C SER A 521 -15.45 23.81 -25.26
N HIS A 522 -14.25 23.99 -24.69
CA HIS A 522 -12.98 24.02 -25.42
C HIS A 522 -12.39 22.63 -25.67
N ILE A 523 -12.82 21.61 -24.94
CA ILE A 523 -12.25 20.26 -25.01
C ILE A 523 -13.03 19.43 -26.05
N PRO A 524 -12.42 19.05 -27.18
CA PRO A 524 -13.12 18.33 -28.24
C PRO A 524 -13.51 16.92 -27.81
N SER A 525 -14.60 16.40 -28.39
CA SER A 525 -14.99 14.98 -28.29
C SER A 525 -15.23 14.43 -26.88
N VAL A 526 -15.42 15.29 -25.87
CA VAL A 526 -15.82 14.87 -24.51
C VAL A 526 -17.16 14.12 -24.52
N ARG A 527 -17.21 12.93 -23.92
CA ARG A 527 -18.36 12.01 -23.91
C ARG A 527 -18.63 11.43 -22.51
N VAL A 528 -19.83 10.87 -22.34
CA VAL A 528 -20.18 10.07 -21.15
C VAL A 528 -19.19 8.91 -21.01
N GLY A 529 -18.73 8.66 -19.79
CA GLY A 529 -17.74 7.63 -19.48
C GLY A 529 -16.28 8.07 -19.63
N ASP A 530 -16.01 9.25 -20.18
CA ASP A 530 -14.63 9.79 -20.21
C ASP A 530 -14.11 9.97 -18.78
N GLU A 531 -12.84 9.60 -18.56
CA GLU A 531 -12.15 9.74 -17.29
C GLU A 531 -11.87 11.22 -16.98
N VAL A 532 -12.09 11.60 -15.72
CA VAL A 532 -11.83 12.91 -15.17
C VAL A 532 -10.89 12.76 -13.97
N VAL A 533 -9.75 13.46 -13.96
CA VAL A 533 -8.82 13.47 -12.83
C VAL A 533 -9.09 14.69 -11.95
N LEU A 534 -9.32 14.43 -10.68
CA LEU A 534 -9.60 15.43 -9.64
C LEU A 534 -8.32 15.78 -8.86
N ILE A 535 -7.45 14.80 -8.61
CA ILE A 535 -6.11 14.97 -8.00
C ILE A 535 -5.15 14.07 -8.76
N GLY A 536 -4.01 14.61 -9.19
CA GLY A 536 -2.94 13.88 -9.86
C GLY A 536 -2.85 14.15 -11.36
N PRO A 537 -2.04 13.35 -12.09
CA PRO A 537 -1.71 13.63 -13.49
C PRO A 537 -2.74 13.09 -14.49
N GLN A 538 -2.89 13.78 -15.62
CA GLN A 538 -3.56 13.29 -16.82
C GLN A 538 -2.91 13.90 -18.07
N GLY A 539 -2.36 13.07 -18.98
CA GLY A 539 -1.58 13.59 -20.10
C GLY A 539 -0.30 14.26 -19.59
N ASP A 540 -0.03 15.47 -20.09
CA ASP A 540 1.14 16.28 -19.70
C ASP A 540 0.83 17.32 -18.59
N ASP A 541 -0.38 17.31 -18.02
CA ASP A 541 -0.81 18.23 -16.94
C ASP A 541 -1.10 17.46 -15.63
N GLU A 542 -1.05 18.16 -14.50
CA GLU A 542 -1.27 17.62 -13.14
C GLU A 542 -2.08 18.62 -12.29
N ILE A 543 -3.06 18.13 -11.53
CA ILE A 543 -3.95 18.97 -10.70
C ILE A 543 -3.94 18.66 -9.21
#